data_AF-A0A662XWR2-F1
#
_entry.id   AF-A0A662XWR2-F1
#
_cell.length_a   1.000
_cell.length_b   1.000
_cell.length_c   1.000
_cell.angle_alpha   90.00
_cell.angle_beta   90.00
_cell.angle_gamma   90.00
#
_symmetry.space_group_name_H-M   'P 1'
#
loop_
_entity.id
_entity.type
_entity.pdbx_description
1 polymer ?
#
loop_
_entity_poly.entity_id
_entity_poly.type
_entity_poly.pdbx_seq_one_letter_code
_entity_poly.pdbx_strand_id
1 'polypeptide(L)'
;MSSFFGLTNLGSQSPFDVVKGTPIHAFEPRDFQDAFMQTYQPGFSLYSESDEDRQAANAALDTATITRDQLPAALRCLYKCPRGVDNVPESVRAIVEQAFQAPDDASIASPIDLVAFLERMDEVCRYSEAMEAAAEQQTYLKDGVATREFVSNLDFRAKLFKHQRMEKEPREKALGPMTDTQTLGWTPPTVATKRKPTKSCEETRYASAMVKAGVYYY
;
A
#
# COMPACT_ATOMS: atom_id res chain seq x y z
N MET A 1 -9.52 2.19 19.17
CA MET A 1 -8.83 0.94 19.58
C MET A 1 -7.82 1.26 20.67
N SER A 2 -7.65 0.39 21.68
CA SER A 2 -6.81 0.66 22.86
C SER A 2 -5.40 0.12 22.66
N SER A 3 -4.38 0.97 22.83
CA SER A 3 -2.99 0.52 22.94
C SER A 3 -2.80 -0.32 24.21
N PHE A 4 -1.94 -1.34 24.16
CA PHE A 4 -1.54 -2.09 25.35
C PHE A 4 -0.65 -1.18 26.20
N PHE A 5 -1.23 -0.54 27.22
CA PHE A 5 -0.54 0.34 28.17
C PHE A 5 0.35 1.44 27.53
N GLY A 6 -0.10 2.06 26.45
CA GLY A 6 0.64 3.17 25.82
C GLY A 6 1.91 2.76 25.06
N LEU A 7 2.15 1.47 24.83
CA LEU A 7 3.26 0.98 24.01
C LEU A 7 2.90 1.08 22.52
N THR A 8 3.03 2.27 21.96
CA THR A 8 2.80 2.52 20.52
C THR A 8 4.07 2.43 19.67
N ASN A 9 5.24 2.46 20.30
CA ASN A 9 6.54 2.51 19.60
C ASN A 9 7.14 1.12 19.29
N LEU A 10 6.45 0.02 19.64
CA LEU A 10 6.97 -1.35 19.49
C LEU A 10 6.53 -2.05 18.20
N GLY A 11 6.11 -1.28 17.18
CA GLY A 11 5.70 -1.80 15.88
C GLY A 11 4.20 -1.68 15.65
N SER A 12 3.66 -2.51 14.75
CA SER A 12 2.25 -2.44 14.38
C SER A 12 1.35 -2.82 15.56
N GLN A 13 0.22 -2.11 15.70
CA GLN A 13 -0.77 -2.40 16.76
C GLN A 13 -1.50 -3.73 16.50
N SER A 14 -1.60 -4.15 15.23
CA SER A 14 -2.12 -5.44 14.79
C SER A 14 -1.07 -6.11 13.90
N PRO A 15 -0.67 -7.36 14.19
CA PRO A 15 0.23 -8.13 13.32
C PRO A 15 -0.48 -8.71 12.08
N PHE A 16 -1.81 -8.65 12.03
CA PHE A 16 -2.64 -9.21 10.95
C PHE A 16 -3.23 -8.16 10.02
N ASP A 17 -3.16 -6.89 10.40
CA ASP A 17 -3.59 -5.81 9.52
C ASP A 17 -2.58 -5.70 8.38
N VAL A 18 -3.09 -5.61 7.16
CA VAL A 18 -2.29 -5.16 6.01
C VAL A 18 -1.60 -3.88 6.45
N VAL A 19 -0.28 -3.77 6.25
CA VAL A 19 0.50 -2.58 6.63
C VAL A 19 -0.24 -1.36 6.10
N LYS A 20 -0.99 -0.68 6.99
CA LYS A 20 -1.71 0.53 6.63
C LYS A 20 -0.62 1.52 6.31
N GLY A 21 -0.53 1.95 5.05
CA GLY A 21 0.31 3.09 4.71
C GLY A 21 -0.08 4.24 5.63
N THR A 22 0.89 5.06 6.05
CA THR A 22 0.61 6.16 6.97
C THR A 22 -0.51 7.02 6.38
N PRO A 23 -1.68 7.10 7.03
CA PRO A 23 -2.80 7.80 6.46
C PRO A 23 -2.55 9.30 6.50
N ILE A 24 -3.16 10.05 5.58
CA ILE A 24 -2.91 11.47 5.44
C ILE A 24 -3.36 12.29 6.66
N HIS A 25 -4.39 11.84 7.37
CA HIS A 25 -4.87 12.49 8.59
C HIS A 25 -3.95 12.27 9.82
N ALA A 26 -2.89 11.47 9.70
CA ALA A 26 -1.90 11.32 10.76
C ALA A 26 -0.90 12.50 10.85
N PHE A 27 -0.88 13.38 9.84
CA PHE A 27 0.00 14.54 9.78
C PHE A 27 -0.68 15.77 10.40
N GLU A 28 0.12 16.61 11.04
CA GLU A 28 -0.36 17.87 11.60
C GLU A 28 -0.40 18.98 10.53
N PRO A 29 -1.19 20.05 10.74
CA PRO A 29 -1.19 21.25 9.88
C PRO A 29 0.22 21.79 9.58
N ARG A 30 1.13 21.68 10.54
CA ARG A 30 2.53 22.09 10.42
C ARG A 30 3.30 21.25 9.42
N ASP A 31 3.09 19.94 9.39
CA ASP A 31 3.77 19.05 8.45
C ASP A 31 3.36 19.37 7.00
N PHE A 32 2.09 19.73 6.79
CA PHE A 32 1.60 20.18 5.48
C PHE A 32 2.21 21.51 5.04
N GLN A 33 2.33 22.46 5.97
CA GLN A 33 3.00 23.74 5.71
C GLN A 33 4.48 23.55 5.36
N ASP A 34 5.20 22.74 6.14
CA ASP A 34 6.60 22.40 5.88
C ASP A 34 6.78 21.73 4.52
N ALA A 35 5.92 20.75 4.21
CA ALA A 35 5.95 20.05 2.93
C ALA A 35 5.69 21.01 1.75
N PHE A 36 4.70 21.90 1.87
CA PHE A 36 4.38 22.91 0.87
C PHE A 36 5.59 23.82 0.60
N MET A 37 6.22 24.33 1.65
CA MET A 37 7.37 25.23 1.53
C MET A 37 8.59 24.53 0.98
N GLN A 38 8.84 23.26 1.33
CA GLN A 38 9.91 22.48 0.73
C GLN A 38 9.71 22.24 -0.77
N THR A 39 8.46 22.14 -1.23
CA THR A 39 8.16 22.10 -2.68
C THR A 39 8.39 23.43 -3.38
N TYR A 40 7.98 24.54 -2.75
CA TYR A 40 8.15 25.87 -3.31
C TYR A 40 9.63 26.27 -3.37
N GLN A 41 10.36 26.05 -2.28
CA GLN A 41 11.79 26.30 -2.14
C GLN A 41 12.48 25.11 -1.45
N PRO A 42 13.20 24.27 -2.22
CA PRO A 42 13.93 23.13 -1.65
C PRO A 42 14.96 23.60 -0.61
N GLY A 43 14.91 23.03 0.59
CA GLY A 43 15.80 23.40 1.70
C GLY A 43 15.30 24.57 2.55
N PHE A 44 14.08 25.07 2.32
CA PHE A 44 13.43 26.03 3.19
C PHE A 44 13.20 25.43 4.59
N SER A 45 13.55 26.20 5.62
CA SER A 45 13.30 25.87 7.02
C SER A 45 12.58 27.05 7.68
N LEU A 46 11.46 26.76 8.35
CA LEU A 46 10.75 27.73 9.18
C LEU A 46 11.50 28.04 10.49
N TYR A 47 12.47 27.21 10.85
CA TYR A 47 13.26 27.35 12.06
C TYR A 47 14.63 27.91 11.71
N SER A 48 14.84 29.18 12.03
CA SER A 48 16.15 29.83 12.10
C SER A 48 16.32 30.47 13.47
N GLU A 49 17.55 30.49 13.98
CA GLU A 49 17.92 31.13 15.24
C GLU A 49 18.01 32.66 15.11
N SER A 50 18.01 33.21 13.88
CA SER A 50 18.05 34.64 13.65
C SER A 50 16.65 35.23 13.42
N ASP A 51 16.37 36.39 14.03
CA ASP A 51 15.08 37.07 13.88
C ASP A 51 14.86 37.61 12.46
N GLU A 52 15.93 37.97 11.75
CA GLU A 52 15.89 38.43 10.36
C GLU A 52 15.46 37.31 9.41
N ASP A 53 16.00 36.10 9.56
CA ASP A 53 15.61 34.94 8.76
C ASP A 53 14.16 34.52 9.03
N ARG A 54 13.68 34.68 10.28
CA ARG A 54 12.27 34.40 10.62
C ARG A 54 11.31 35.38 9.96
N GLN A 55 11.66 36.66 9.90
CA GLN A 55 10.84 37.66 9.19
C GLN A 55 10.84 37.40 7.68
N ALA A 56 12.00 37.06 7.11
CA ALA A 56 12.11 36.69 5.69
C ALA A 56 11.30 35.41 5.37
N ALA A 57 11.34 34.41 6.25
CA ALA A 57 10.57 33.17 6.10
C ALA A 57 9.06 33.45 6.14
N ASN A 58 8.58 34.32 7.04
CA ASN A 58 7.17 34.70 7.10
C ASN A 58 6.72 35.47 5.86
N ALA A 59 7.54 36.39 5.33
CA ALA A 59 7.24 37.06 4.07
C ALA A 59 7.22 36.09 2.86
N ALA A 60 8.05 35.04 2.89
CA ALA A 60 8.02 33.99 1.89
C ALA A 60 6.73 33.15 1.97
N LEU A 61 6.16 32.92 3.16
CA LEU A 61 4.88 32.21 3.32
C LEU A 61 3.73 32.95 2.61
N ASP A 62 3.69 34.28 2.69
CA ASP A 62 2.62 35.10 2.10
C ASP A 62 2.65 35.11 0.56
N THR A 63 3.79 34.79 -0.04
CA THR A 63 4.01 34.82 -1.50
C THR A 63 4.15 33.44 -2.13
N ALA A 64 4.26 32.39 -1.30
CA ALA A 64 4.48 31.04 -1.77
C ALA A 64 3.23 30.48 -2.47
N THR A 65 3.44 30.04 -3.70
CA THR A 65 2.40 29.41 -4.52
C THR A 65 2.96 28.15 -5.17
N ILE A 66 2.16 27.09 -5.21
CA ILE A 66 2.50 25.86 -5.92
C ILE A 66 1.49 25.59 -7.03
N THR A 67 1.87 24.82 -8.03
CA THR A 67 0.96 24.34 -9.08
C THR A 67 0.49 22.92 -8.80
N ARG A 68 -0.57 22.49 -9.49
CA ARG A 68 -1.10 21.13 -9.35
C ARG A 68 -0.07 20.05 -9.68
N ASP A 69 0.78 20.28 -10.66
CA ASP A 69 1.86 19.34 -11.06
C ASP A 69 2.91 19.13 -9.96
N GLN A 70 2.97 20.04 -8.99
CA GLN A 70 3.90 19.98 -7.85
C GLN A 70 3.30 19.23 -6.66
N LEU A 71 2.00 18.89 -6.65
CA LEU A 71 1.36 18.12 -5.56
C LEU A 71 2.04 16.76 -5.29
N PRO A 72 2.42 15.96 -6.30
CA PRO A 72 3.15 14.71 -6.03
C PRO A 72 4.50 14.94 -5.35
N ALA A 73 5.18 16.05 -5.67
CA ALA A 73 6.41 16.42 -4.99
C ALA A 73 6.15 16.85 -3.54
N ALA A 74 5.06 17.59 -3.29
CA ALA A 74 4.66 18.01 -1.94
C ALA A 74 4.36 16.79 -1.06
N LEU A 75 3.64 15.78 -1.60
CA LEU A 75 3.40 14.52 -0.90
C LEU A 75 4.69 13.75 -0.62
N ARG A 76 5.65 13.73 -1.54
CA ARG A 76 6.96 13.10 -1.28
C ARG A 76 7.73 13.81 -0.16
N CYS A 77 7.66 15.14 -0.09
CA CYS A 77 8.24 15.92 1.01
C CYS A 77 7.53 15.59 2.34
N LEU A 78 6.20 15.54 2.35
CA LEU A 78 5.38 15.20 3.53
C LEU A 78 5.74 13.82 4.08
N TYR A 79 5.80 12.81 3.22
CA TYR A 79 6.15 11.43 3.61
C TYR A 79 7.66 11.21 3.78
N LYS A 80 8.49 12.26 3.65
CA LYS A 80 9.95 12.21 3.76
C LYS A 80 10.56 11.06 2.93
N CYS A 81 10.10 10.93 1.69
CA CYS A 81 10.50 9.84 0.80
C CYS A 81 12.01 9.96 0.45
N PRO A 82 12.82 8.89 0.63
CA PRO A 82 14.22 8.92 0.23
C PRO A 82 14.36 9.00 -1.29
N ARG A 83 15.49 9.54 -1.76
CA ARG A 83 15.72 9.76 -3.21
C ARG A 83 15.57 8.46 -4.00
N GLY A 84 14.66 8.48 -4.98
CA GLY A 84 14.42 7.34 -5.88
C GLY A 84 13.43 6.30 -5.36
N VAL A 85 12.87 6.48 -4.16
CA VAL A 85 11.82 5.61 -3.61
C VAL A 85 10.58 6.44 -3.33
N ASP A 86 9.43 5.93 -3.77
CA ASP A 86 8.15 6.60 -3.62
C ASP A 86 7.28 5.79 -2.63
N ASN A 87 7.25 6.24 -1.38
CA ASN A 87 6.54 5.57 -0.29
C ASN A 87 5.14 6.15 -0.03
N VAL A 88 4.69 7.09 -0.87
CA VAL A 88 3.36 7.71 -0.72
C VAL A 88 2.30 6.67 -1.07
N PRO A 89 1.32 6.39 -0.19
CA PRO A 89 0.24 5.45 -0.48
C PRO A 89 -0.59 5.89 -1.70
N GLU A 90 -0.93 4.94 -2.57
CA GLU A 90 -1.71 5.23 -3.79
C GLU A 90 -3.12 5.75 -3.47
N SER A 91 -3.72 5.26 -2.37
CA SER A 91 -5.00 5.78 -1.86
C SER A 91 -4.92 7.27 -1.54
N VAL A 92 -3.82 7.73 -0.93
CA VAL A 92 -3.62 9.13 -0.55
C VAL A 92 -3.45 10.00 -1.79
N ARG A 93 -2.72 9.52 -2.80
CA ARG A 93 -2.59 10.22 -4.09
C ARG A 93 -3.92 10.43 -4.76
N ALA A 94 -4.73 9.39 -4.84
CA ALA A 94 -6.04 9.46 -5.48
C ALA A 94 -6.95 10.47 -4.76
N ILE A 95 -6.97 10.48 -3.42
CA ILE A 95 -7.80 11.40 -2.63
C ILE A 95 -7.33 12.84 -2.82
N VAL A 96 -6.02 13.10 -2.75
CA VAL A 96 -5.46 14.45 -2.93
C VAL A 96 -5.69 14.92 -4.37
N GLU A 97 -5.45 14.08 -5.36
CA GLU A 97 -5.72 14.44 -6.75
C GLU A 97 -7.20 14.78 -6.99
N GLN A 98 -8.10 14.01 -6.39
CA GLN A 98 -9.54 14.26 -6.45
C GLN A 98 -9.93 15.57 -5.75
N ALA A 99 -9.38 15.86 -4.57
CA ALA A 99 -9.69 17.09 -3.83
C ALA A 99 -9.21 18.36 -4.54
N PHE A 100 -8.14 18.25 -5.34
CA PHE A 100 -7.60 19.34 -6.13
C PHE A 100 -8.05 19.31 -7.61
N GLN A 101 -9.07 18.50 -7.96
CA GLN A 101 -9.74 18.59 -9.25
C GLN A 101 -10.60 19.85 -9.33
N ALA A 102 -10.32 20.72 -10.30
CA ALA A 102 -11.17 21.87 -10.59
C ALA A 102 -12.51 21.40 -11.20
N PRO A 103 -13.65 22.02 -10.83
CA PRO A 103 -14.97 21.67 -11.37
C PRO A 103 -15.18 22.09 -12.84
N ASP A 104 -14.26 22.88 -13.42
CA ASP A 104 -14.25 23.28 -14.83
C ASP A 104 -12.83 23.21 -15.38
N ASP A 105 -12.71 23.08 -16.71
CA ASP A 105 -11.50 22.99 -17.57
C ASP A 105 -10.49 24.17 -17.44
N ALA A 106 -10.56 24.94 -16.35
CA ALA A 106 -9.64 25.99 -15.99
C ALA A 106 -8.29 25.42 -15.51
N SER A 107 -7.43 25.12 -16.48
CA SER A 107 -5.97 25.18 -16.43
C SER A 107 -5.28 24.48 -15.23
N ILE A 108 -4.55 23.42 -15.56
CA ILE A 108 -3.54 22.71 -14.76
C ILE A 108 -2.53 23.67 -14.08
N ALA A 109 -2.37 24.90 -14.60
CA ALA A 109 -1.40 25.90 -14.13
C ALA A 109 -1.94 26.91 -13.10
N SER A 110 -3.16 26.73 -12.56
CA SER A 110 -3.69 27.66 -11.56
C SER A 110 -2.83 27.62 -10.28
N PRO A 111 -2.29 28.75 -9.81
CA PRO A 111 -1.47 28.80 -8.60
C PRO A 111 -2.35 28.55 -7.38
N ILE A 112 -1.87 27.69 -6.48
CA ILE A 112 -2.48 27.36 -5.20
C ILE A 112 -1.65 28.08 -4.13
N ASP A 113 -2.28 28.98 -3.39
CA ASP A 113 -1.67 29.64 -2.23
C ASP A 113 -1.65 28.69 -1.02
N LEU A 114 -0.82 29.02 -0.04
CA LEU A 114 -0.67 28.21 1.17
C LEU A 114 -2.01 28.06 1.93
N VAL A 115 -2.81 29.12 1.99
CA VAL A 115 -4.08 29.11 2.72
C VAL A 115 -5.07 28.14 2.08
N ALA A 116 -5.32 28.24 0.77
CA ALA A 116 -6.24 27.31 0.11
C ALA A 116 -5.67 25.88 0.05
N PHE A 117 -4.34 25.71 0.05
CA PHE A 117 -3.74 24.39 0.20
C PHE A 117 -4.08 23.76 1.55
N LEU A 118 -3.84 24.47 2.66
CA LEU A 118 -4.11 23.96 4.00
C LEU A 118 -5.60 23.66 4.23
N GLU A 119 -6.50 24.53 3.76
CA GLU A 119 -7.95 24.31 3.85
C GLU A 119 -8.39 23.04 3.10
N ARG A 120 -7.90 22.84 1.87
CA ARG A 120 -8.19 21.62 1.10
C ARG A 120 -7.59 20.37 1.72
N MET A 121 -6.38 20.47 2.28
CA MET A 121 -5.74 19.34 2.97
C MET A 121 -6.50 18.96 4.25
N ASP A 122 -7.09 19.92 4.97
CA ASP A 122 -7.97 19.64 6.10
C ASP A 122 -9.24 18.87 5.68
N GLU A 123 -9.84 19.23 4.54
CA GLU A 123 -10.95 18.47 3.95
C GLU A 123 -10.54 17.05 3.57
N VAL A 124 -9.35 16.89 2.99
CA VAL A 124 -8.76 15.58 2.67
C VAL A 124 -8.54 14.74 3.92
N CYS A 125 -8.06 15.34 5.01
CA CYS A 125 -7.89 14.67 6.30
C CYS A 125 -9.24 14.18 6.85
N ARG A 126 -10.26 15.05 6.89
CA ARG A 126 -11.62 14.68 7.32
C ARG A 126 -12.21 13.55 6.47
N TYR A 127 -12.00 13.60 5.16
CA TYR A 127 -12.42 12.54 4.25
C TYR A 127 -11.69 11.22 4.52
N SER A 128 -10.37 11.28 4.74
CA SER A 128 -9.57 10.10 5.09
C SER A 128 -10.00 9.46 6.41
N GLU A 129 -10.30 10.24 7.44
CA GLU A 129 -10.82 9.74 8.72
C GLU A 129 -12.17 9.06 8.54
N ALA A 130 -13.08 9.68 7.77
CA ALA A 130 -14.39 9.10 7.48
C ALA A 130 -14.28 7.78 6.71
N MET A 131 -13.36 7.70 5.74
CA MET A 131 -13.06 6.47 5.01
C MET A 131 -12.53 5.36 5.91
N GLU A 132 -11.61 5.68 6.83
CA GLU A 132 -11.11 4.69 7.78
C GLU A 132 -12.19 4.21 8.75
N ALA A 133 -13.01 5.13 9.29
CA ALA A 133 -14.14 4.76 10.12
C ALA A 133 -15.14 3.86 9.38
N ALA A 134 -15.42 4.15 8.10
CA ALA A 134 -16.24 3.31 7.25
C ALA A 134 -15.60 1.94 6.99
N ALA A 135 -14.28 1.88 6.77
CA ALA A 135 -13.56 0.62 6.58
C ALA A 135 -13.55 -0.25 7.86
N GLU A 136 -13.42 0.36 9.04
CA GLU A 136 -13.54 -0.33 10.33
C GLU A 136 -14.93 -0.92 10.53
N GLN A 137 -15.98 -0.17 10.17
CA GLN A 137 -17.36 -0.69 10.19
C GLN A 137 -17.54 -1.83 9.19
N GLN A 138 -16.98 -1.70 7.98
CA GLN A 138 -17.03 -2.74 6.96
C GLN A 138 -16.30 -4.00 7.37
N THR A 139 -15.23 -3.93 8.16
CA THR A 139 -14.42 -5.09 8.60
C THR A 139 -15.26 -6.22 9.21
N TYR A 140 -16.38 -5.89 9.87
CA TYR A 140 -17.27 -6.87 10.50
C TYR A 140 -18.39 -7.39 9.57
N LEU A 141 -18.57 -6.82 8.38
CA LEU A 141 -19.55 -7.26 7.38
C LEU A 141 -19.06 -8.48 6.60
N LYS A 142 -19.99 -9.29 6.11
CA LYS A 142 -19.70 -10.56 5.41
C LYS A 142 -18.63 -10.40 4.31
N ASP A 143 -18.72 -9.32 3.55
CA ASP A 143 -17.84 -9.02 2.41
C ASP A 143 -16.77 -7.93 2.74
N GLY A 144 -16.57 -7.67 4.03
CA GLY A 144 -15.85 -6.52 4.55
C GLY A 144 -14.34 -6.49 4.36
N VAL A 145 -13.68 -7.65 4.43
CA VAL A 145 -12.23 -7.74 4.29
C VAL A 145 -11.92 -8.67 3.15
N ALA A 146 -11.27 -8.15 2.10
CA ALA A 146 -10.94 -8.92 0.90
C ALA A 146 -10.07 -10.17 1.22
N THR A 147 -9.32 -10.14 2.32
CA THR A 147 -8.46 -11.24 2.78
C THR A 147 -9.25 -12.34 3.51
N ARG A 148 -10.46 -12.05 3.98
CA ARG A 148 -11.33 -12.97 4.74
C ARG A 148 -12.31 -13.68 3.82
N GLU A 149 -12.13 -14.99 3.66
CA GLU A 149 -13.06 -15.82 2.86
C GLU A 149 -14.24 -16.39 3.67
N PHE A 150 -14.12 -16.41 5.01
CA PHE A 150 -15.12 -17.02 5.89
C PHE A 150 -15.52 -16.07 7.00
N VAL A 151 -16.82 -15.98 7.21
CA VAL A 151 -17.43 -15.10 8.20
C VAL A 151 -17.88 -15.89 9.43
N SER A 152 -18.08 -17.21 9.27
CA SER A 152 -18.39 -18.11 10.37
C SER A 152 -17.42 -19.28 10.43
N ASN A 153 -17.09 -19.72 11.65
CA ASN A 153 -16.27 -20.90 11.87
C ASN A 153 -16.95 -22.19 11.36
N LEU A 154 -18.29 -22.24 11.43
CA LEU A 154 -19.06 -23.39 10.94
C LEU A 154 -18.93 -23.57 9.43
N ASP A 155 -18.98 -22.46 8.66
CA ASP A 155 -18.77 -22.50 7.20
C ASP A 155 -17.33 -22.95 6.86
N PHE A 156 -16.33 -22.40 7.56
CA PHE A 156 -14.95 -22.84 7.41
C PHE A 156 -14.78 -24.34 7.67
N ARG A 157 -15.35 -24.86 8.77
CA ARG A 157 -15.28 -26.28 9.10
C ARG A 157 -16.03 -27.17 8.11
N ALA A 158 -17.16 -26.71 7.59
CA ALA A 158 -17.93 -27.44 6.58
C ALA A 158 -17.14 -27.59 5.27
N LYS A 159 -16.44 -26.54 4.81
CA LYS A 159 -15.56 -26.62 3.63
C LYS A 159 -14.31 -27.46 3.90
N LEU A 160 -13.73 -27.34 5.10
CA LEU A 160 -12.58 -28.14 5.52
C LEU A 160 -12.90 -29.65 5.50
N PHE A 161 -14.07 -30.05 6.01
CA PHE A 161 -14.53 -31.45 5.98
C PHE A 161 -14.71 -31.98 4.56
N LYS A 162 -15.09 -31.11 3.62
CA LYS A 162 -15.24 -31.44 2.19
C LYS A 162 -13.91 -31.41 1.42
N HIS A 163 -12.79 -31.14 2.08
CA HIS A 163 -11.48 -30.92 1.45
C HIS A 163 -11.50 -29.84 0.37
N GLN A 164 -12.40 -28.86 0.49
CA GLN A 164 -12.48 -27.75 -0.44
C GLN A 164 -11.38 -26.74 -0.10
N ARG A 165 -10.55 -26.40 -1.09
CA ARG A 165 -9.48 -25.42 -0.95
C ARG A 165 -10.05 -23.99 -0.85
N MET A 166 -9.25 -23.10 -0.27
CA MET A 166 -9.49 -21.66 -0.30
C MET A 166 -9.53 -21.18 -1.75
N GLU A 167 -10.35 -20.17 -2.03
CA GLU A 167 -10.49 -19.61 -3.37
C GLU A 167 -9.29 -18.74 -3.76
N LYS A 168 -8.85 -17.88 -2.83
CA LYS A 168 -7.75 -16.94 -3.02
C LYS A 168 -6.43 -17.49 -2.51
N GLU A 169 -5.36 -17.22 -3.23
CA GLU A 169 -4.02 -17.61 -2.83
C GLU A 169 -3.51 -16.79 -1.63
N PRO A 170 -2.59 -17.32 -0.81
CA PRO A 170 -1.99 -16.55 0.29
C PRO A 170 -1.38 -15.21 -0.15
N ARG A 171 -0.80 -15.16 -1.35
CA ARG A 171 -0.16 -13.94 -1.92
C ARG A 171 -1.16 -12.85 -2.29
N GLU A 172 -2.42 -13.21 -2.50
CA GLU A 172 -3.51 -12.26 -2.75
C GLU A 172 -4.08 -11.69 -1.44
N LYS A 173 -3.86 -12.39 -0.32
CA LYS A 173 -4.37 -12.02 1.00
C LYS A 173 -3.37 -11.24 1.84
N ALA A 174 -2.08 -11.51 1.68
CA ALA A 174 -1.04 -10.91 2.50
C ALA A 174 0.09 -10.38 1.63
N LEU A 175 0.71 -9.28 2.07
CA LEU A 175 1.87 -8.67 1.42
C LEU A 175 3.11 -9.57 1.51
N GLY A 176 3.23 -10.32 2.61
CA GLY A 176 4.34 -11.23 2.87
C GLY A 176 3.87 -12.52 3.55
N PRO A 177 4.75 -13.53 3.62
CA PRO A 177 4.43 -14.79 4.29
C PRO A 177 4.26 -14.55 5.79
N MET A 178 3.15 -15.03 6.35
CA MET A 178 2.85 -14.92 7.78
C MET A 178 3.41 -16.09 8.60
N THR A 179 3.70 -17.21 7.94
CA THR A 179 4.24 -18.42 8.57
C THR A 179 5.44 -18.93 7.81
N ASP A 180 6.34 -19.64 8.49
CA ASP A 180 7.54 -20.22 7.87
C ASP A 180 7.19 -21.13 6.69
N THR A 181 6.09 -21.88 6.78
CA THR A 181 5.61 -22.73 5.69
C THR A 181 5.18 -21.95 4.45
N GLN A 182 4.70 -20.71 4.61
CA GLN A 182 4.35 -19.83 3.50
C GLN A 182 5.59 -19.26 2.83
N THR A 183 6.71 -19.12 3.54
CA THR A 183 7.98 -18.66 2.94
C THR A 183 8.43 -19.60 1.82
N LEU A 184 8.18 -20.90 2.00
CA LEU A 184 8.42 -21.94 1.00
C LEU A 184 7.38 -21.83 -0.12
N GLY A 185 7.79 -21.27 -1.26
CA GLY A 185 6.91 -21.06 -2.41
C GLY A 185 6.26 -19.68 -2.46
N TRP A 186 6.58 -18.77 -1.53
CA TRP A 186 6.15 -17.37 -1.63
C TRP A 186 6.71 -16.68 -2.86
N THR A 187 7.98 -16.94 -3.19
CA THR A 187 8.62 -16.40 -4.39
C THR A 187 8.79 -17.52 -5.42
N PRO A 188 8.53 -17.24 -6.71
CA PRO A 188 8.85 -18.20 -7.76
C PRO A 188 10.37 -18.43 -7.77
N PRO A 189 10.84 -19.66 -8.07
CA PRO A 189 12.26 -19.96 -8.07
C PRO A 189 12.99 -19.07 -9.09
N THR A 190 14.01 -18.34 -8.63
CA THR A 190 14.82 -17.43 -9.45
C THR A 190 15.56 -18.17 -10.57
N VAL A 191 15.87 -19.45 -10.36
CA VAL A 191 16.57 -20.30 -11.33
C VAL A 191 15.64 -21.39 -11.83
N ALA A 192 15.15 -21.22 -13.07
CA ALA A 192 14.40 -22.27 -13.75
C ALA A 192 15.35 -23.42 -14.14
N THR A 193 15.43 -24.46 -13.31
CA THR A 193 16.21 -25.66 -13.63
C THR A 193 15.54 -26.42 -14.77
N LYS A 194 16.16 -26.44 -15.96
CA LYS A 194 15.74 -27.31 -17.05
C LYS A 194 16.07 -28.77 -16.71
N ARG A 195 15.11 -29.49 -16.13
CA ARG A 195 15.22 -30.93 -15.95
C ARG A 195 15.16 -31.61 -17.32
N LYS A 196 16.04 -32.57 -17.56
CA LYS A 196 15.96 -33.49 -18.70
C LYS A 196 15.30 -34.78 -18.19
N PRO A 197 13.96 -34.90 -18.20
CA PRO A 197 13.31 -36.11 -17.75
C PRO A 197 13.68 -37.27 -18.69
N THR A 198 13.93 -38.43 -18.13
CA THR A 198 14.06 -39.68 -18.88
C THR A 198 12.69 -40.05 -19.44
N LYS A 199 12.40 -39.58 -20.66
CA LYS A 199 11.20 -39.97 -21.38
C LYS A 199 11.40 -41.37 -21.95
N SER A 200 10.36 -42.19 -21.91
CA SER A 200 10.38 -43.49 -22.60
C SER A 200 10.49 -43.26 -24.11
N CYS A 201 11.52 -43.86 -24.71
CA CYS A 201 11.68 -43.91 -26.17
C CYS A 201 10.74 -44.96 -26.77
N GLU A 202 10.54 -44.93 -28.08
CA GLU A 202 9.59 -45.80 -28.78
C GLU A 202 9.90 -47.28 -28.57
N GLU A 203 11.18 -47.64 -28.48
CA GLU A 203 11.66 -49.00 -28.22
C GLU A 203 11.26 -49.47 -26.82
N THR A 204 11.42 -48.62 -25.79
CA THR A 204 10.98 -48.97 -24.42
C THR A 204 9.46 -49.03 -24.29
N ARG A 205 8.73 -48.22 -25.08
CA ARG A 205 7.26 -48.29 -25.15
C ARG A 205 6.81 -49.57 -25.84
N TYR A 206 7.47 -49.96 -26.93
CA TYR A 206 7.20 -51.18 -27.66
C TYR A 206 7.53 -52.43 -26.84
N ALA A 207 8.70 -52.47 -26.18
CA ALA A 207 9.06 -53.54 -25.27
C ALA A 207 8.05 -53.68 -24.12
N SER A 208 7.61 -52.56 -23.52
CA SER A 208 6.54 -52.57 -22.52
C SER A 208 5.22 -53.12 -23.08
N ALA A 209 4.88 -52.80 -24.34
CA ALA A 209 3.69 -53.31 -25.01
C ALA A 209 3.78 -54.82 -25.30
N MET A 210 4.95 -55.32 -25.75
CA MET A 210 5.18 -56.75 -25.98
C MET A 210 5.09 -57.56 -24.69
N VAL A 211 5.71 -57.08 -23.61
CA VAL A 211 5.62 -57.72 -22.29
C VAL A 211 4.17 -57.73 -21.79
N LYS A 212 3.42 -56.62 -21.96
CA LYS A 212 1.98 -56.57 -21.64
C LYS A 212 1.13 -57.50 -22.52
N ALA A 213 1.54 -57.73 -23.76
CA ALA A 213 0.89 -58.67 -24.67
C ALA A 213 1.26 -60.15 -24.39
N GLY A 214 2.06 -60.41 -23.36
CA GLY A 214 2.45 -61.77 -22.94
C GLY A 214 3.61 -62.36 -23.72
N VAL A 215 4.33 -61.56 -24.52
CA VAL A 215 5.52 -61.99 -25.23
C VAL A 215 6.74 -61.79 -24.33
N TYR A 216 7.24 -62.89 -23.76
CA TYR A 216 8.46 -62.91 -22.95
C TYR A 216 9.58 -63.57 -23.76
N TYR A 217 10.71 -62.87 -23.90
CA TYR A 217 11.94 -63.45 -24.45
C TYR A 217 12.74 -64.01 -23.27
N TYR A 218 12.84 -65.35 -23.19
CA TYR A 218 13.75 -66.06 -22.29
C TYR A 218 15.14 -66.17 -22.89
#